data_AF-A0A6L5YCS2-F1
#
_entry.id   AF-A0A6L5YCS2-F1
#
_cell.length_a   1.000
_cell.length_b   1.000
_cell.length_c   1.000
_cell.angle_alpha   90.00
_cell.angle_beta   90.00
_cell.angle_gamma   90.00
#
_symmetry.space_group_name_H-M   'P 1'
#
loop_
_entity.id
_entity.type
_entity.pdbx_description
1 polymer ?
#
loop_
_entity_poly.entity_id
_entity_poly.type
_entity_poly.pdbx_seq_one_letter_code
_entity_poly.pdbx_strand_id
1 'polypeptide(L)'
;MFGSIFSGAGFWDAGAWILAFLFVGGAALFIRRMGCSDYKKGTDQDEIYYSGNVVPDAEVFTVPASSSYWGFREALKGYYSHLTALHRGIATEYVGWFVFTAALILTFVLV
;
A
#
# COMPACT_ATOMS: atom_id res chain seq x y z
N MET A 1 14.32 21.31 16.48
CA MET A 1 15.27 20.26 16.04
C MET A 1 14.93 19.91 14.60
N PHE A 2 15.55 20.59 13.63
CA PHE A 2 15.55 20.16 12.23
C PHE A 2 16.96 19.64 11.98
N GLY A 3 17.14 18.33 12.11
CA GLY A 3 18.42 17.66 11.89
C GLY A 3 18.48 17.07 10.48
N SER A 4 19.69 16.93 9.96
CA SER A 4 19.93 16.21 8.72
C SER A 4 20.14 14.73 9.02
N ILE A 5 19.44 13.85 8.30
CA ILE A 5 19.63 12.40 8.37
C ILE A 5 20.64 12.00 7.30
N PHE A 6 21.78 11.44 7.69
CA PHE A 6 22.78 10.93 6.74
C PHE A 6 22.42 9.50 6.32
N SER A 7 22.57 9.23 5.03
CA SER A 7 22.34 7.94 4.39
C SER A 7 23.47 7.64 3.41
N GLY A 8 23.55 6.40 2.91
CA GLY A 8 24.54 6.02 1.88
C GLY A 8 24.39 6.77 0.54
N ALA A 9 23.29 7.50 0.35
CA ALA A 9 23.02 8.31 -0.85
C ALA A 9 23.15 9.83 -0.61
N GLY A 10 23.58 10.26 0.58
CA GLY A 10 23.68 11.68 0.95
C GLY A 10 22.90 12.04 2.21
N PHE A 11 22.65 13.33 2.42
CA PHE A 11 21.93 13.83 3.61
C PHE A 11 20.50 14.28 3.27
N TRP A 12 19.59 14.08 4.21
CA TRP A 12 18.19 14.45 4.13
C TRP A 12 17.89 15.54 5.15
N ASP A 13 17.63 16.76 4.68
CA ASP A 13 17.25 17.87 5.56
C ASP A 13 15.74 17.91 5.75
N ALA A 14 15.28 17.65 6.97
CA ALA A 14 13.85 17.61 7.29
C ALA A 14 13.15 18.97 7.03
N GLY A 15 13.84 20.09 7.25
CA GLY A 15 13.31 21.42 7.02
C GLY A 15 13.09 21.71 5.53
N ALA A 16 14.07 21.35 4.70
CA ALA A 16 14.00 21.46 3.25
C ALA A 16 12.84 20.64 2.67
N TRP A 17 12.60 19.44 3.19
CA TRP A 17 11.46 18.61 2.77
C TRP A 17 10.12 19.23 3.16
N ILE A 18 9.97 19.74 4.38
CA ILE A 18 8.75 20.45 4.80
C ILE A 18 8.49 21.65 3.88
N LEU A 19 9.54 22.44 3.59
CA LEU A 19 9.41 23.58 2.68
C LEU A 19 9.02 23.15 1.26
N ALA A 20 9.61 22.08 0.74
CA ALA A 20 9.27 21.53 -0.57
C ALA A 20 7.80 21.06 -0.62
N PHE A 21 7.30 20.37 0.40
CA PHE A 21 5.90 19.95 0.48
C PHE A 21 4.94 21.15 0.53
N LEU A 22 5.27 22.18 1.31
CA LEU A 22 4.48 23.40 1.36
C LEU A 22 4.45 24.12 0.02
N PHE A 23 5.60 24.19 -0.67
CA PHE A 23 5.70 24.82 -1.98
C PHE A 23 4.89 24.05 -3.03
N VAL A 24 5.08 22.74 -3.15
CA VAL A 24 4.36 21.90 -4.12
C VAL A 24 2.86 21.87 -3.81
N GLY A 25 2.49 21.72 -2.55
CA GLY A 25 1.08 21.76 -2.12
C GLY A 25 0.44 23.12 -2.40
N GLY A 26 1.15 24.22 -2.14
CA GLY A 26 0.71 25.57 -2.47
C GLY A 26 0.53 25.79 -3.97
N ALA A 27 1.48 25.34 -4.79
CA ALA A 27 1.38 25.38 -6.24
C ALA A 27 0.19 24.56 -6.76
N ALA A 28 -0.03 23.36 -6.21
CA ALA A 28 -1.18 22.52 -6.57
C ALA A 28 -2.52 23.20 -6.22
N LEU A 29 -2.62 23.82 -5.04
CA LEU A 29 -3.81 24.58 -4.64
C LEU A 29 -4.02 25.84 -5.49
N PHE A 30 -2.93 26.51 -5.87
CA PHE A 30 -2.98 27.65 -6.78
C PHE A 30 -3.50 27.23 -8.17
N ILE A 31 -2.96 26.14 -8.74
CA ILE A 31 -3.44 25.56 -10.00
C ILE A 31 -4.90 25.15 -9.89
N ARG A 32 -5.29 24.48 -8.81
CA ARG A 32 -6.69 24.11 -8.55
C ARG A 32 -7.62 25.32 -8.55
N ARG A 33 -7.19 26.45 -7.98
CA ARG A 33 -7.99 27.70 -7.97
C ARG A 33 -8.15 28.33 -9.35
N MET A 34 -7.27 28.03 -10.30
CA MET A 34 -7.40 28.48 -11.70
C MET A 34 -8.38 27.64 -12.53
N GLY A 35 -8.85 26.50 -12.02
CA GLY A 35 -9.85 25.67 -12.70
C GLY A 35 -11.25 26.28 -12.74
N CYS A 36 -12.12 25.75 -13.61
CA CYS A 36 -13.55 26.11 -13.67
C CYS A 36 -14.22 25.83 -12.32
N SER A 37 -14.68 26.89 -11.65
CA SER A 37 -15.47 26.78 -10.41
C SER A 37 -16.98 26.75 -10.69
N ASP A 38 -17.38 27.07 -11.91
CA ASP A 38 -18.74 27.13 -12.44
C ASP A 38 -19.23 25.79 -13.03
N TYR A 39 -18.51 24.70 -12.77
CA TYR A 39 -18.96 23.37 -13.12
C TYR A 39 -20.26 23.02 -12.40
N LYS A 40 -21.13 22.26 -13.07
CA LYS A 40 -22.43 21.88 -12.54
C LYS A 40 -22.31 20.63 -11.68
N LYS A 41 -22.29 20.83 -10.36
CA LYS A 41 -22.30 19.74 -9.37
C LYS A 41 -23.47 18.78 -9.58
N GLY A 42 -23.20 17.49 -9.45
CA GLY A 42 -24.18 16.40 -9.61
C GLY A 42 -24.61 16.17 -11.05
N THR A 43 -23.84 16.64 -12.03
CA THR A 43 -24.04 16.36 -13.46
C THR A 43 -22.84 15.60 -14.02
N ASP A 44 -22.89 15.21 -15.29
CA ASP A 44 -21.77 14.57 -16.00
C ASP A 44 -20.47 15.42 -16.00
N GLN A 45 -20.55 16.71 -15.62
CA GLN A 45 -19.37 17.57 -15.44
C GLN A 45 -18.55 17.23 -14.18
N ASP A 46 -19.10 16.46 -13.24
CA ASP A 46 -18.40 15.95 -12.05
C ASP A 46 -17.70 14.61 -12.34
N GLU A 47 -18.07 13.94 -13.43
CA GLU A 47 -17.54 12.63 -13.80
C GLU A 47 -16.18 12.74 -14.49
N ILE A 48 -15.42 11.65 -14.44
CA ILE A 48 -14.18 11.56 -15.21
C ILE A 48 -14.49 11.60 -16.71
N TYR A 49 -13.64 12.29 -17.48
CA TYR A 49 -13.79 12.30 -18.93
C TYR A 49 -13.57 10.89 -19.50
N TYR A 50 -14.64 10.25 -19.96
CA TYR A 50 -14.62 8.91 -20.56
C TYR A 50 -14.98 8.94 -22.06
N SER A 51 -14.35 9.86 -22.79
CA SER A 51 -14.57 10.06 -24.24
C SER A 51 -16.04 10.25 -24.62
N GLY A 52 -16.81 10.91 -23.75
CA GLY A 52 -18.24 11.15 -23.96
C GLY A 52 -19.16 9.94 -23.75
N ASN A 53 -18.63 8.80 -23.28
CA ASN A 53 -19.43 7.65 -22.87
C ASN A 53 -19.77 7.72 -21.38
N VAL A 54 -20.81 6.99 -20.97
CA VAL A 54 -21.13 6.77 -19.56
C VAL A 54 -19.93 6.08 -18.91
N VAL A 55 -19.44 6.63 -17.80
CA VAL A 55 -18.35 6.03 -17.02
C VAL A 55 -18.83 4.67 -16.49
N PRO A 56 -18.20 3.55 -16.89
CA PRO A 56 -18.57 2.25 -16.34
C PRO A 56 -18.12 2.15 -14.89
N ASP A 57 -18.61 1.14 -14.15
CA ASP A 57 -18.12 0.93 -12.79
C ASP A 57 -16.59 0.78 -12.77
N ALA A 58 -15.94 1.31 -11.73
CA ALA A 58 -14.47 1.32 -11.60
C ALA A 58 -13.85 -0.06 -11.86
N GLU A 59 -14.53 -1.13 -11.47
CA GLU A 59 -14.12 -2.52 -11.63
C GLU A 59 -13.95 -2.96 -13.11
N VAL A 60 -14.62 -2.27 -14.05
CA VAL A 60 -14.62 -2.62 -15.48
C VAL A 60 -13.38 -2.09 -16.20
N PHE A 61 -12.86 -0.93 -15.78
CA PHE A 61 -11.75 -0.24 -16.48
C PHE A 61 -10.50 -0.05 -15.62
N THR A 62 -10.57 -0.31 -14.32
CA THR A 62 -9.36 -0.39 -13.48
C THR A 62 -8.75 -1.78 -13.57
N VAL A 63 -7.43 -1.85 -13.68
CA VAL A 63 -6.71 -3.10 -13.41
C VAL A 63 -6.71 -3.27 -11.89
N PRO A 64 -7.37 -4.31 -11.33
CA PRO A 64 -7.38 -4.50 -9.90
C PRO A 64 -5.95 -4.57 -9.36
N ALA A 65 -5.67 -3.96 -8.21
CA ALA A 65 -4.35 -4.08 -7.57
C ALA A 65 -3.98 -5.55 -7.30
N SER A 66 -4.99 -6.42 -7.11
CA SER A 66 -4.83 -7.87 -7.02
C SER A 66 -4.23 -8.51 -8.28
N SER A 67 -4.38 -7.87 -9.44
CA SER A 67 -3.90 -8.32 -10.73
C SER A 67 -2.41 -8.03 -10.96
N SER A 68 -1.84 -7.01 -10.28
CA SER A 68 -0.42 -6.64 -10.44
C SER A 68 0.55 -7.79 -10.14
N TYR A 69 0.18 -8.70 -9.24
CA TYR A 69 0.99 -9.86 -8.87
C TYR A 69 0.25 -11.19 -9.09
N TRP A 70 -0.75 -11.22 -9.96
CA TRP A 70 -1.57 -12.41 -10.15
C TRP A 70 -0.73 -13.63 -10.56
N GLY A 71 0.18 -13.47 -11.54
CA GLY A 71 1.05 -14.57 -11.97
C GLY A 71 1.94 -15.12 -10.86
N PHE A 72 2.50 -14.25 -10.01
CA PHE A 72 3.28 -14.66 -8.85
C PHE A 72 2.43 -15.38 -7.79
N ARG A 73 1.24 -14.85 -7.49
CA ARG A 73 0.33 -15.47 -6.52
C ARG A 73 -0.22 -16.80 -7.00
N GLU A 74 -0.53 -16.93 -8.28
CA GLU A 74 -1.03 -18.18 -8.86
C GLU A 74 0.09 -19.24 -8.89
N ALA A 75 1.30 -18.87 -9.33
CA ALA A 75 2.46 -19.77 -9.31
C ALA A 75 2.80 -20.28 -7.90
N LEU A 76 2.62 -19.45 -6.87
CA LEU A 76 2.90 -19.79 -5.47
C LEU A 76 1.65 -20.21 -4.68
N LYS A 77 0.50 -20.39 -5.33
CA LYS A 77 -0.77 -20.69 -4.64
C LYS A 77 -0.68 -21.94 -3.79
N GLY A 78 0.00 -22.98 -4.29
CA GLY A 78 0.29 -24.19 -3.54
C GLY A 78 1.05 -23.88 -2.25
N TYR A 79 2.17 -23.17 -2.33
CA TYR A 79 2.96 -22.76 -1.16
C TYR A 79 2.14 -21.94 -0.15
N TYR A 80 1.45 -20.91 -0.61
CA TYR A 80 0.65 -20.04 0.27
C TYR A 80 -0.51 -20.78 0.91
N SER A 81 -1.21 -21.66 0.20
CA SER A 81 -2.34 -22.41 0.76
C SER A 81 -1.97 -23.29 1.95
N HIS A 82 -0.75 -23.85 1.96
CA HIS A 82 -0.26 -24.62 3.09
C HIS A 82 0.15 -23.71 4.25
N LEU A 83 0.85 -22.61 3.96
CA LEU A 83 1.27 -21.68 5.00
C LEU A 83 0.10 -21.03 5.73
N THR A 84 -0.92 -20.59 5.00
CA THR A 84 -2.11 -19.97 5.60
C THR A 84 -2.92 -20.98 6.39
N ALA A 85 -2.91 -22.26 5.99
CA ALA A 85 -3.56 -23.33 6.76
C ALA A 85 -2.92 -23.57 8.15
N LEU A 86 -1.65 -23.20 8.34
CA LEU A 86 -0.94 -23.29 9.63
C LEU A 86 -1.19 -22.08 10.56
N HIS A 87 -1.90 -21.05 10.07
CA HIS A 87 -2.17 -19.80 10.78
C HIS A 87 -3.67 -19.48 10.77
N ARG A 88 -4.48 -20.29 11.47
CA ARG A 88 -5.94 -20.12 11.48
C ARG A 88 -6.42 -19.03 12.44
N GLY A 89 -5.51 -18.40 13.18
CA GLY A 89 -5.82 -17.36 14.14
C GLY A 89 -6.33 -17.88 15.49
N ILE A 90 -6.18 -19.18 15.77
CA ILE A 90 -6.62 -19.78 17.04
C ILE A 90 -5.44 -19.76 18.03
N ALA A 91 -5.64 -19.18 19.22
CA ALA A 91 -4.59 -19.01 20.24
C ALA A 91 -3.84 -20.32 20.56
N THR A 92 -4.55 -21.44 20.63
CA THR A 92 -3.99 -22.77 20.91
C THR A 92 -2.96 -23.22 19.87
N GLU A 93 -3.14 -22.87 18.59
CA GLU A 93 -2.17 -23.21 17.54
C GLU A 93 -0.84 -22.50 17.77
N TYR A 94 -0.86 -21.23 18.17
CA TYR A 94 0.36 -20.47 18.47
C TYR A 94 1.09 -20.98 19.71
N VAL A 95 0.35 -21.34 20.76
CA VAL A 95 0.94 -21.97 21.96
C VAL A 95 1.56 -23.32 21.60
N GLY A 96 0.90 -24.11 20.74
CA GLY A 96 1.45 -25.35 20.21
C GLY A 96 2.77 -25.15 19.46
N TRP A 97 2.83 -24.19 18.54
CA TRP A 97 4.05 -23.84 17.81
C TRP A 97 5.17 -23.34 18.71
N PHE A 98 4.84 -22.56 19.75
CA PHE A 98 5.80 -22.12 20.74
C PHE A 98 6.43 -23.29 21.49
N VAL A 99 5.61 -24.20 22.03
CA VAL A 99 6.09 -25.40 22.76
C VAL A 99 6.90 -26.31 21.85
N PHE A 100 6.43 -26.56 20.63
CA PHE A 100 7.15 -27.37 19.64
C PHE A 100 8.54 -26.79 19.33
N THR A 101 8.62 -25.48 19.06
CA THR A 101 9.87 -24.80 18.75
C THR A 101 10.83 -24.82 19.94
N ALA A 102 10.32 -24.59 21.16
CA ALA A 102 11.13 -24.66 22.38
C ALA A 102 11.71 -26.06 22.61
N ALA A 103 10.90 -27.12 22.43
CA ALA A 103 11.35 -28.50 22.54
C ALA A 103 12.40 -28.86 21.48
N LEU A 104 12.22 -28.38 20.25
CA LEU A 104 13.17 -28.56 19.16
C LEU A 104 14.51 -27.89 19.47
N ILE A 105 14.50 -26.63 19.94
CA ILE A 105 15.72 -25.92 20.37
C ILE A 105 16.41 -26.67 21.52
N LEU A 106 15.66 -27.06 22.55
CA LEU A 106 16.21 -27.81 23.68
C LEU A 106 16.87 -29.12 23.25
N THR A 107 16.30 -29.82 22.26
CA THR A 107 16.91 -31.03 21.69
C THR A 107 18.26 -30.74 21.07
N PHE A 108 18.40 -29.66 20.29
CA PHE A 108 19.68 -29.27 19.68
C PHE A 108 20.72 -28.75 20.67
N VAL A 109 20.30 -28.24 21.83
CA VAL A 109 21.20 -27.69 22.85
C VAL A 109 21.66 -28.74 23.86
N LEU A 110 20.82 -29.74 24.15
CA LEU A 110 21.08 -30.77 25.16
C LEU A 110 21.64 -32.08 24.58
N VAL A 111 21.65 -32.23 23.25
CA VAL A 111 22.36 -33.28 22.50
C VAL A 111 23.68 -32.71 21.99
#